data_AF-A0A3B0JH59-F1
#
_entry.id   AF-A0A3B0JH59-F1
#
_cell.length_a   1.000
_cell.length_b   1.000
_cell.length_c   1.000
_cell.angle_alpha   90.00
_cell.angle_beta   90.00
_cell.angle_gamma   90.00
#
_symmetry.space_group_name_H-M   'P 1'
#
loop_
_entity.id
_entity.type
_entity.pdbx_description
1 polymer ?
#
loop_
_entity_poly.entity_id
_entity_poly.type
_entity_poly.pdbx_seq_one_letter_code
_entity_poly.pdbx_strand_id
1 'polypeptide(L)'
;MPTEENCYNQLAHVHRLRDSEANYHEHQYSLNMQMLRNREGLGIPLKMGMERHSARQIGRLPFLPSSNFMDEVLTGRNESIDFEDFLGLPEYNEHMRQPHAVVEKSLGIY
;
A
#
# COMPACT_ATOMS: atom_id res chain seq x y z
N MET A 1 15.95 -23.80 -18.83
CA MET A 1 14.66 -23.70 -19.56
C MET A 1 13.63 -23.28 -18.53
N PRO A 2 12.73 -22.33 -18.84
CA PRO A 2 12.12 -21.46 -17.83
C PRO A 2 11.42 -22.29 -16.75
N THR A 3 11.96 -22.14 -15.56
CA THR A 3 11.41 -22.47 -14.25
C THR A 3 10.15 -21.63 -14.07
N GLU A 4 8.98 -22.19 -14.36
CA GLU A 4 7.71 -21.47 -14.24
C GLU A 4 6.89 -22.09 -13.10
N GLU A 5 6.78 -21.35 -11.99
CA GLU A 5 5.75 -21.59 -10.98
C GLU A 5 4.37 -21.32 -11.61
N ASN A 6 3.54 -22.37 -11.70
CA ASN A 6 2.12 -22.34 -12.08
C ASN A 6 1.77 -21.77 -13.48
N CYS A 7 1.76 -22.67 -14.48
CA CYS A 7 1.11 -22.46 -15.79
C CYS A 7 -0.39 -22.07 -15.69
N TYR A 8 -1.04 -22.35 -14.56
CA TYR A 8 -2.43 -21.93 -14.28
C TYR A 8 -2.61 -20.41 -14.30
N ASN A 9 -1.64 -19.64 -13.82
CA ASN A 9 -1.72 -18.16 -13.82
C ASN A 9 -1.56 -17.56 -15.22
N GLN A 10 -0.85 -18.26 -16.12
CA GLN A 10 -0.71 -17.86 -17.52
C GLN A 10 -1.98 -18.16 -18.35
N LEU A 11 -2.77 -19.15 -17.92
CA LEU A 11 -4.02 -19.57 -18.57
C LEU A 11 -5.26 -18.90 -17.98
N ALA A 12 -5.17 -18.39 -16.75
CA ALA A 12 -6.24 -17.64 -16.11
C ALA A 12 -6.47 -16.34 -16.88
N HIS A 13 -7.68 -16.14 -17.40
CA HIS A 13 -8.09 -14.86 -17.98
C HIS A 13 -8.27 -13.83 -16.84
N VAL A 14 -7.16 -13.28 -16.37
CA VAL A 14 -7.16 -12.18 -15.40
C VAL A 14 -7.51 -10.89 -16.15
N HIS A 15 -8.55 -10.21 -15.68
CA HIS A 15 -9.00 -8.97 -16.29
C HIS A 15 -7.98 -7.85 -16.00
N ARG A 16 -7.41 -7.22 -17.03
CA ARG A 16 -6.35 -6.20 -16.88
C ARG A 16 -6.75 -5.01 -16.00
N LEU A 17 -8.04 -4.68 -15.93
CA LEU A 17 -8.53 -3.62 -15.06
C LEU A 17 -8.23 -3.92 -13.60
N ARG A 18 -8.28 -5.20 -13.18
CA ARG A 18 -8.00 -5.58 -11.78
C ARG A 18 -6.61 -5.08 -11.35
N ASP A 19 -5.60 -5.31 -12.19
CA ASP A 19 -4.22 -4.92 -11.88
C ASP A 19 -4.02 -3.39 -11.94
N SER A 20 -4.80 -2.73 -12.81
CA SER A 20 -4.84 -1.27 -12.92
C SER A 20 -5.45 -0.64 -11.66
N GLU A 21 -6.61 -1.12 -11.23
CA GLU A 21 -7.32 -0.62 -10.04
C GLU A 21 -6.50 -0.86 -8.77
N ALA A 22 -5.87 -2.03 -8.63
CA ALA A 22 -5.03 -2.35 -7.47
C ALA A 22 -3.87 -1.35 -7.25
N ASN A 23 -3.40 -0.69 -8.32
CA ASN A 23 -2.30 0.28 -8.25
C ASN A 23 -2.74 1.73 -8.54
N TYR A 24 -4.04 1.98 -8.63
CA TYR A 24 -4.59 3.24 -9.13
C TYR A 24 -4.07 4.46 -8.33
N HIS A 25 -4.18 4.42 -7.00
CA HIS A 25 -3.78 5.54 -6.13
C HIS A 25 -2.28 5.85 -6.19
N GLU A 26 -1.42 4.83 -6.15
CA GLU A 26 0.03 5.01 -6.28
C GLU A 26 0.39 5.56 -7.67
N HIS A 27 -0.31 5.12 -8.72
CA HIS A 27 -0.11 5.64 -10.05
C HIS A 27 -0.51 7.11 -10.16
N GLN A 28 -1.69 7.50 -9.64
CA GLN A 28 -2.14 8.89 -9.60
C GLN A 28 -1.15 9.79 -8.83
N TYR A 29 -0.69 9.34 -7.66
CA TYR A 29 0.32 10.06 -6.89
C TYR A 29 1.62 10.25 -7.69
N SER A 30 2.10 9.20 -8.36
CA SER A 30 3.32 9.25 -9.18
C SER A 30 3.19 10.24 -10.34
N LEU A 31 2.05 10.24 -11.03
CA LEU A 31 1.76 11.22 -12.08
C LEU A 31 1.76 12.65 -11.53
N ASN A 32 1.12 12.88 -10.38
CA ASN A 32 1.12 14.19 -9.72
C ASN A 32 2.52 14.65 -9.34
N MET A 33 3.37 13.76 -8.82
CA MET A 33 4.77 14.06 -8.51
C MET A 33 5.59 14.40 -9.77
N GLN A 34 5.35 13.72 -10.89
CA GLN A 34 6.00 14.04 -12.16
C GLN A 34 5.58 15.41 -12.69
N MET A 35 4.29 15.75 -12.59
CA MET A 35 3.79 17.07 -12.97
C MET A 35 4.39 18.18 -12.09
N LEU A 36 4.43 17.98 -10.77
CA LEU A 36 5.06 18.91 -9.83
C LEU A 36 6.55 19.07 -10.11
N ARG A 37 7.26 17.98 -10.43
CA ARG A 37 8.68 18.04 -10.82
C ARG A 37 8.90 18.93 -12.03
N ASN A 38 8.05 18.79 -13.06
CA ASN A 38 8.17 19.55 -14.29
C ASN A 38 7.88 21.04 -14.09
N ARG A 39 6.98 21.36 -13.15
CA ARG A 39 6.54 22.73 -12.89
C ARG A 39 7.43 23.49 -11.90
N GLU A 40 7.72 22.87 -10.75
CA GLU A 40 8.37 23.50 -9.60
C GLU A 40 9.80 22.97 -9.35
N GLY A 41 10.24 21.98 -10.11
CA GLY A 41 11.54 21.33 -9.95
C GLY A 41 11.53 20.13 -9.00
N LEU A 42 12.71 19.51 -8.82
CA LEU A 42 12.85 18.22 -8.12
C LEU A 42 12.66 18.32 -6.59
N GLY A 43 12.90 19.48 -5.98
CA GLY A 43 12.90 19.62 -4.52
C GLY A 43 11.55 19.36 -3.88
N ILE A 44 10.46 19.79 -4.52
CA ILE A 44 9.10 19.63 -3.98
C ILE A 44 8.67 18.15 -3.95
N PRO A 45 8.74 17.39 -5.06
CA PRO A 45 8.44 15.95 -5.03
C PRO A 45 9.31 15.16 -4.06
N LEU A 46 10.60 15.52 -3.92
CA LEU A 46 11.49 14.84 -2.97
C LEU A 46 11.03 15.05 -1.53
N LYS A 47 10.71 16.29 -1.14
CA LYS A 47 10.19 16.61 0.20
C LYS A 47 8.89 15.84 0.48
N MET A 48 7.95 15.88 -0.45
CA MET A 48 6.68 15.15 -0.33
C MET A 48 6.89 13.64 -0.20
N GLY A 49 7.82 13.07 -0.99
CA GLY A 49 8.20 11.66 -0.89
C GLY A 49 8.81 11.30 0.46
N MET A 50 9.66 12.17 1.04
CA MET A 50 10.22 11.99 2.37
C MET A 50 9.13 12.04 3.45
N GLU A 51 8.24 13.03 3.40
CA GLU A 51 7.11 13.17 4.33
C GLU A 51 6.21 11.93 4.29
N ARG A 52 5.85 11.47 3.08
CA ARG A 52 5.04 10.27 2.87
C ARG A 52 5.73 9.01 3.41
N HIS A 53 7.04 8.88 3.18
CA HIS A 53 7.82 7.76 3.69
C HIS A 53 7.86 7.75 5.23
N SER A 54 8.09 8.90 5.85
CA SER A 54 8.06 9.04 7.31
C SER A 54 6.67 8.75 7.88
N ALA A 55 5.58 9.20 7.22
CA ALA A 55 4.21 8.94 7.64
C ALA A 55 3.85 7.45 7.63
N ARG A 56 4.46 6.66 6.73
CA ARG A 56 4.29 5.19 6.67
C ARG A 56 5.08 4.44 7.73
N GLN A 57 6.17 5.02 8.26
CA GLN A 57 7.01 4.39 9.28
C GLN A 57 6.45 4.57 10.70
N ILE A 58 5.23 4.10 10.93
CA ILE A 58 4.65 4.09 12.27
C ILE A 58 5.12 2.81 12.99
N GLY A 59 5.72 2.96 14.17
CA GLY A 59 6.15 1.86 15.02
C GLY A 59 4.98 1.11 15.66
N ARG A 60 4.20 0.39 14.85
CA ARG A 60 3.13 -0.53 15.31
C ARG A 60 3.66 -1.94 15.50
N LEU A 61 2.95 -2.71 16.33
CA LEU A 61 3.19 -4.14 16.44
C LEU A 61 2.83 -4.81 15.10
N PRO A 62 3.58 -5.84 14.67
CA PRO A 62 3.47 -6.42 13.33
C PRO A 62 2.14 -7.14 13.04
N PHE A 63 1.33 -7.41 14.07
CA PHE A 63 0.00 -8.00 13.92
C PHE A 63 -1.12 -6.95 13.87
N LEU A 64 -0.83 -5.69 14.20
CA LEU A 64 -1.83 -4.64 14.26
C LEU A 64 -1.84 -3.88 12.93
N PRO A 65 -2.94 -3.90 12.16
CA PRO A 65 -3.02 -3.15 10.91
C PRO A 65 -2.90 -1.65 11.20
N SER A 66 -2.19 -0.94 10.32
CA SER A 66 -2.18 0.53 10.30
C SER A 66 -3.39 1.02 9.52
N SER A 67 -4.06 2.06 10.02
CA SER A 67 -5.08 2.78 9.25
C SER A 67 -4.48 3.75 8.23
N ASN A 68 -3.16 3.91 8.18
CA ASN A 68 -2.45 4.81 7.25
C ASN A 68 -2.93 6.28 7.23
N PHE A 69 -3.65 6.71 8.26
CA PHE A 69 -4.29 8.03 8.33
C PHE A 69 -3.36 9.21 8.01
N MET A 70 -2.10 9.17 8.48
CA MET A 70 -1.14 10.24 8.17
C MET A 70 -0.77 10.32 6.68
N ASP A 71 -0.66 9.18 5.99
CA ASP A 71 -0.44 9.13 4.54
C ASP A 71 -1.68 9.62 3.78
N GLU A 72 -2.88 9.26 4.27
CA GLU A 72 -4.15 9.70 3.69
C GLU A 72 -4.37 11.21 3.81
N VAL A 73 -3.95 11.83 4.92
CA VAL A 73 -3.98 13.29 5.09
C VAL A 73 -3.03 13.97 4.11
N LEU A 74 -1.82 13.43 3.90
CA LEU A 74 -0.85 14.00 2.96
C LEU A 74 -1.29 13.86 1.50
N THR A 75 -2.05 12.82 1.17
CA THR A 75 -2.56 12.55 -0.18
C THR A 75 -3.95 13.13 -0.44
N GLY A 76 -4.66 13.59 0.60
CA GLY A 76 -6.03 14.11 0.53
C GLY A 76 -7.11 13.04 0.42
N ARG A 77 -6.76 11.74 0.57
CA ARG A 77 -7.75 10.64 0.48
C ARG A 77 -8.76 10.68 1.63
N ASN A 78 -8.38 11.25 2.77
CA ASN A 78 -9.24 11.38 3.96
C ASN A 78 -10.52 12.22 3.74
N GLU A 79 -10.60 12.99 2.66
CA GLU A 79 -11.77 13.84 2.34
C GLU A 79 -12.90 13.05 1.66
N SER A 80 -12.61 11.86 1.13
CA SER A 80 -13.54 11.01 0.38
C SER A 80 -13.67 9.63 1.01
N ILE A 81 -14.82 8.98 0.81
CA ILE A 81 -15.07 7.60 1.24
C ILE A 81 -15.29 6.74 0.00
N ASP A 82 -14.58 5.63 -0.11
CA ASP A 82 -14.65 4.70 -1.25
C ASP A 82 -15.03 3.27 -0.80
N PHE A 83 -15.28 2.37 -1.76
CA PHE A 83 -15.70 0.99 -1.53
C PHE A 83 -14.78 0.20 -0.60
N GLU A 84 -13.48 0.47 -0.67
CA GLU A 84 -12.46 -0.18 0.16
C GLU A 84 -12.64 0.09 1.65
N ASP A 85 -13.17 1.27 2.00
CA ASP A 85 -13.24 1.73 3.40
C ASP A 85 -14.32 0.99 4.21
N PHE A 86 -15.33 0.41 3.54
CA PHE A 86 -16.39 -0.37 4.18
C PHE A 86 -16.35 -1.87 3.88
N LEU A 87 -15.80 -2.27 2.74
CA LEU A 87 -15.65 -3.71 2.39
C LEU A 87 -14.33 -4.32 2.84
N GLY A 88 -13.30 -3.50 3.11
CA GLY A 88 -11.94 -3.94 3.44
C GLY A 88 -11.57 -3.83 4.92
N LEU A 89 -12.57 -3.79 5.81
CA LEU A 89 -12.37 -3.53 7.24
C LEU A 89 -11.43 -4.57 7.88
N PRO A 90 -10.42 -4.13 8.65
CA PRO A 90 -9.42 -5.02 9.24
C PRO A 90 -10.01 -6.05 10.20
N GLU A 91 -11.17 -5.77 10.81
CA GLU A 91 -11.87 -6.70 11.70
C GLU A 91 -12.31 -7.98 11.00
N TYR A 92 -12.54 -7.92 9.68
CA TYR A 92 -12.99 -9.07 8.88
C TYR A 92 -11.84 -9.77 8.14
N ASN A 93 -10.59 -9.41 8.43
CA ASN A 93 -9.45 -10.02 7.75
C ASN A 93 -9.18 -11.44 8.28
N GLU A 94 -9.39 -12.43 7.43
CA GLU A 94 -9.13 -13.85 7.66
C GLU A 94 -7.65 -14.17 7.97
N HIS A 95 -6.73 -13.26 7.67
CA HIS A 95 -5.29 -13.42 7.92
C HIS A 95 -4.86 -13.04 9.34
N MET A 96 -5.79 -12.84 10.28
CA MET A 96 -5.44 -12.51 11.66
C MET A 96 -4.71 -13.68 12.34
N ARG A 97 -3.40 -13.53 12.50
CA ARG A 97 -2.50 -14.54 13.09
C ARG A 97 -2.41 -14.36 14.61
N GLN A 98 -2.07 -15.44 15.30
CA GLN A 98 -1.73 -15.45 16.72
C GLN A 98 -0.70 -14.35 17.03
N PRO A 99 -1.01 -13.34 17.86
CA PRO A 99 -0.13 -12.18 18.07
C PRO A 99 1.27 -12.55 18.55
N HIS A 100 1.39 -13.53 19.44
CA HIS A 100 2.68 -14.01 19.96
C HIS A 100 3.59 -14.52 18.84
N ALA A 101 3.06 -15.39 17.96
CA ALA A 101 3.83 -15.97 16.86
C ALA A 101 4.29 -14.93 15.83
N VAL A 102 3.47 -13.89 15.59
CA VAL A 102 3.85 -12.78 14.68
C VAL A 102 4.98 -11.95 15.29
N VAL A 103 4.90 -11.65 16.59
CA VAL A 103 5.93 -10.86 17.30
C VAL A 103 7.25 -11.62 17.40
N GLU A 104 7.21 -12.89 17.79
CA GLU A 104 8.41 -13.76 17.88
C GLU A 104 9.13 -13.86 16.54
N LYS A 105 8.39 -14.06 15.45
CA LYS A 105 8.95 -14.05 14.08
C LYS A 105 9.56 -12.69 13.72
N SER A 106 8.91 -11.59 14.07
CA SER A 106 9.43 -10.23 13.78
C SER A 106 10.72 -9.92 14.55
N LEU A 107 10.88 -10.51 15.75
CA LEU A 107 12.05 -10.37 16.61
C LEU A 107 13.14 -11.40 16.30
N GLY A 108 12.89 -12.35 15.39
CA GLY A 108 13.84 -13.41 15.02
C GLY A 108 14.08 -14.47 16.11
N ILE A 109 13.10 -14.66 17.00
CA ILE A 109 13.17 -15.65 18.08
C ILE A 109 12.80 -17.06 17.57
N TYR A 110 11.96 -17.13 16.52
CA TYR A 110 11.55 -18.34 15.80
C TYR A 110 11.70 -18.17 14.29
#